data_AF-A0A0N8KL58-F1
#
_entry.id   AF-A0A0N8KL58-F1
#
_cell.length_a   1.000
_cell.length_b   1.000
_cell.length_c   1.000
_cell.angle_alpha   90.00
_cell.angle_beta   90.00
_cell.angle_gamma   90.00
#
_symmetry.space_group_name_H-M   'P 1'
#
loop_
_entity.id
_entity.type
_entity.pdbx_description
1 polymer ?
#
loop_
_entity_poly.entity_id
_entity_poly.type
_entity_poly.pdbx_seq_one_letter_code
_entity_poly.pdbx_strand_id
1 'polypeptide(L)'
;MSYTDDDKAVGRLKVAVKSQQAHLDAVLTRIEDSSGSVRTQASRGLSVADEIQCTLHRQESEIEQIAAAIHEMSQSISEVAGSVQSTAERAEGASEFAEKSRGVVVSTRQSIENLKARVHGIRSSVNELATQTTQIRNAAATIDDIAEQTNLLALNAAIEAARAGEHGRGFSVVADEVRNLAKRTRESTREIHEIVEHLVAKADHSVQGASHGVRKSG
;
A
#
# COMPACT_ATOMS: atom_id res chain seq x y z
N MET A 1 118.30 40.14 -29.16
CA MET A 1 118.25 41.60 -29.35
C MET A 1 117.52 42.18 -28.15
N SER A 2 118.22 42.97 -27.33
CA SER A 2 117.64 43.73 -26.20
C SER A 2 116.97 44.98 -26.75
N TYR A 3 115.85 45.40 -26.20
CA TYR A 3 115.43 46.80 -26.28
C TYR A 3 114.89 47.27 -24.93
N THR A 4 115.78 47.28 -23.95
CA THR A 4 115.72 48.21 -22.82
C THR A 4 117.14 48.38 -22.32
N ASP A 5 117.67 49.58 -22.48
CA ASP A 5 119.03 49.99 -22.09
C ASP A 5 119.04 50.30 -20.59
N ASP A 6 118.65 49.30 -19.80
CA ASP A 6 118.57 49.32 -18.34
C ASP A 6 119.38 48.13 -17.81
N ASP A 7 120.10 48.29 -16.70
CA ASP A 7 120.83 47.22 -16.02
C ASP A 7 119.97 45.95 -15.87
N LYS A 8 120.55 44.74 -16.06
CA LYS A 8 119.79 43.46 -16.15
C LYS A 8 118.88 43.21 -14.95
N ALA A 9 119.16 43.81 -13.80
CA ALA A 9 118.30 43.78 -12.62
C ALA A 9 117.06 44.69 -12.78
N VAL A 10 117.23 45.90 -13.30
CA VAL A 10 116.16 46.88 -13.54
C VAL A 10 115.20 46.40 -14.63
N GLY A 11 115.71 45.82 -15.72
CA GLY A 11 114.88 45.23 -16.77
C GLY A 11 113.98 44.08 -16.27
N ARG A 12 114.51 43.20 -15.41
CA ARG A 12 113.71 42.12 -14.78
C ARG A 12 112.65 42.64 -13.83
N LEU A 13 112.97 43.66 -13.01
CA LEU A 13 112.01 44.30 -12.13
C LEU A 13 110.87 44.98 -12.93
N LYS A 14 111.21 45.67 -14.02
CA LYS A 14 110.24 46.32 -14.91
C LYS A 14 109.27 45.32 -15.55
N VAL A 15 109.75 44.15 -15.97
CA VAL A 15 108.89 43.06 -16.47
C VAL A 15 108.01 42.49 -15.36
N ALA A 16 108.55 42.27 -14.16
CA ALA A 16 107.78 41.77 -13.03
C ALA A 16 106.65 42.73 -12.61
N VAL A 17 106.93 44.04 -12.55
CA VAL A 17 105.92 45.07 -12.24
C VAL A 17 104.85 45.11 -13.32
N LYS A 18 105.22 45.07 -14.61
CA LYS A 18 104.25 45.02 -15.72
C LYS A 18 103.39 43.75 -15.69
N SER A 19 103.98 42.61 -15.38
CA SER A 19 103.25 41.34 -15.23
C SER A 19 102.28 41.39 -14.04
N GLN A 20 102.67 42.00 -12.93
CA GLN A 20 101.82 42.16 -11.75
C GLN A 20 100.66 43.13 -12.01
N GLN A 21 100.92 44.24 -12.72
CA GLN A 21 99.87 45.17 -13.17
C GLN A 21 98.86 44.46 -14.08
N ALA A 22 99.33 43.73 -15.10
CA ALA A 22 98.45 42.95 -15.97
C ALA A 22 97.66 41.86 -15.21
N HIS A 23 98.25 41.25 -14.18
CA HIS A 23 97.56 40.28 -13.33
C HIS A 23 96.45 40.95 -12.49
N LEU A 24 96.73 42.11 -11.88
CA LEU A 24 95.73 42.86 -11.12
C LEU A 24 94.59 43.36 -12.02
N ASP A 25 94.89 43.84 -13.23
CA ASP A 25 93.89 44.25 -14.22
C ASP A 25 92.98 43.09 -14.64
N ALA A 26 93.55 41.88 -14.82
CA ALA A 26 92.78 40.68 -15.10
C ALA A 26 91.88 40.25 -13.93
N VAL A 27 92.38 40.38 -12.69
CA VAL A 27 91.59 40.09 -11.48
C VAL A 27 90.44 41.08 -11.32
N LEU A 28 90.70 42.38 -11.51
CA LEU A 28 89.68 43.43 -11.43
C LEU A 28 88.58 43.24 -12.47
N THR A 29 88.95 43.02 -13.74
CA THR A 29 87.99 42.71 -14.81
C THR A 29 87.12 41.51 -14.44
N ARG A 30 87.71 40.44 -13.89
CA ARG A 30 86.96 39.24 -13.49
C ARG A 30 86.04 39.47 -12.29
N ILE A 31 86.41 40.36 -11.36
CA ILE A 31 85.54 40.78 -10.25
C ILE A 31 84.37 41.62 -10.78
N GLU A 32 84.61 42.52 -11.73
CA GLU A 32 83.57 43.33 -12.37
C GLU A 32 82.55 42.43 -13.11
N ASP A 33 83.03 41.48 -13.91
CA ASP A 33 82.19 40.49 -14.60
C ASP A 33 81.37 39.65 -13.60
N SER A 34 82.03 39.17 -12.53
CA SER A 34 81.38 38.36 -11.49
C SER A 34 80.31 39.16 -10.75
N SER A 35 80.60 40.42 -10.42
CA SER A 35 79.66 41.34 -9.77
C SER A 35 78.46 41.65 -10.67
N GLY A 36 78.70 41.85 -11.98
CA GLY A 36 77.64 42.00 -12.98
C GLY A 36 76.74 40.77 -13.09
N SER A 37 77.33 39.58 -13.05
CA SER A 37 76.60 38.30 -13.05
C SER A 37 75.76 38.14 -11.78
N VAL A 38 76.32 38.41 -10.60
CA VAL A 38 75.59 38.38 -9.32
C VAL A 38 74.43 39.35 -9.32
N ARG A 39 74.62 40.60 -9.79
CA ARG A 39 73.55 41.59 -9.91
C ARG A 39 72.41 41.10 -10.81
N THR A 40 72.75 40.49 -11.94
CA THR A 40 71.76 39.92 -12.88
C THR A 40 70.99 38.76 -12.24
N GLN A 41 71.69 37.87 -11.54
CA GLN A 41 71.06 36.75 -10.84
C GLN A 41 70.15 37.23 -9.70
N ALA A 42 70.56 38.23 -8.92
CA ALA A 42 69.74 38.83 -7.87
C ALA A 42 68.47 39.47 -8.44
N SER A 43 68.57 40.19 -9.56
CA SER A 43 67.39 40.77 -10.23
C SER A 43 66.42 39.69 -10.74
N ARG A 44 66.94 38.58 -11.27
CA ARG A 44 66.10 37.43 -11.66
C ARG A 44 65.45 36.78 -10.45
N GLY A 45 66.19 36.62 -9.35
CA GLY A 45 65.66 36.07 -8.09
C GLY A 45 64.51 36.92 -7.54
N LEU A 46 64.62 38.25 -7.58
CA LEU A 46 63.55 39.15 -7.16
C LEU A 46 62.30 38.98 -8.05
N SER A 47 62.46 38.93 -9.37
CA SER A 47 61.34 38.72 -10.29
C SER A 47 60.63 37.38 -10.07
N VAL A 48 61.38 36.32 -9.77
CA VAL A 48 60.80 35.00 -9.44
C VAL A 48 60.08 35.04 -8.09
N ALA A 49 60.63 35.74 -7.10
CA ALA A 49 59.97 35.90 -5.80
C ALA A 49 58.63 36.63 -5.93
N ASP A 50 58.56 37.68 -6.75
CA ASP A 50 57.30 38.40 -7.03
C ASP A 50 56.26 37.51 -7.71
N GLU A 51 56.69 36.65 -8.65
CA GLU A 51 55.80 35.68 -9.31
C GLU A 51 55.27 34.61 -8.33
N ILE A 52 56.14 34.13 -7.43
CA ILE A 52 55.75 33.20 -6.37
C ILE A 52 54.73 33.85 -5.44
N GLN A 53 54.94 35.11 -5.04
CA GLN A 53 54.00 35.82 -4.18
C GLN A 53 52.63 35.98 -4.85
N CYS A 54 52.59 36.36 -6.13
CA CYS A 54 51.33 36.42 -6.90
C CYS A 54 50.63 35.06 -6.95
N THR A 55 51.40 33.98 -7.17
CA THR A 55 50.86 32.62 -7.23
C THR A 55 50.31 32.16 -5.88
N LEU A 56 50.99 32.48 -4.78
CA LEU A 56 50.55 32.15 -3.43
C LEU A 56 49.23 32.85 -3.08
N HIS A 57 49.07 34.12 -3.43
CA HIS A 57 47.79 34.81 -3.23
C HIS A 57 46.65 34.20 -4.02
N ARG A 58 46.89 33.76 -5.27
CA ARG A 58 45.88 33.03 -6.05
C ARG A 58 45.52 31.69 -5.38
N GLN A 59 46.53 30.95 -4.93
CA GLN A 59 46.34 29.66 -4.28
C GLN A 59 45.60 29.79 -2.94
N GLU A 60 45.86 30.84 -2.16
CA GLU A 60 45.12 31.17 -0.94
C GLU A 60 43.63 31.34 -1.25
N SER A 61 43.28 32.12 -2.27
CA SER A 61 41.89 32.32 -2.68
C SER A 61 41.22 31.01 -3.17
N GLU A 62 41.96 30.17 -3.90
CA GLU A 62 41.45 28.86 -4.33
C GLU A 62 41.19 27.93 -3.14
N ILE A 63 42.05 27.96 -2.11
CA ILE A 63 41.86 27.19 -0.88
C ILE A 63 40.62 27.65 -0.12
N GLU A 64 40.36 28.96 -0.03
CA GLU A 64 39.14 29.49 0.59
C GLU A 64 37.88 29.01 -0.13
N GLN A 65 37.88 29.01 -1.47
CA GLN A 65 36.76 28.50 -2.27
C GLN A 65 36.53 26.99 -2.06
N ILE A 66 37.61 26.22 -2.02
CA ILE A 66 37.54 24.77 -1.73
C ILE A 66 36.97 24.55 -0.33
N ALA A 67 37.40 25.32 0.67
CA ALA A 67 36.90 25.21 2.04
C ALA A 67 35.39 25.51 2.11
N ALA A 68 34.92 26.53 1.38
CA ALA A 68 33.49 26.84 1.26
C ALA A 68 32.71 25.69 0.61
N ALA A 69 33.21 25.13 -0.50
CA ALA A 69 32.58 24.00 -1.18
C ALA A 69 32.52 22.74 -0.29
N ILE A 70 33.57 22.47 0.49
CA ILE A 70 33.58 21.37 1.48
C ILE A 70 32.52 21.61 2.56
N HIS A 71 32.33 22.84 3.01
CA HIS A 71 31.31 23.17 4.00
C HIS A 71 29.89 22.92 3.46
N GLU A 72 29.57 23.40 2.26
CA GLU A 72 28.29 23.17 1.59
C GLU A 72 28.03 21.67 1.33
N MET A 73 29.06 20.94 0.91
CA MET A 73 28.98 19.51 0.70
C MET A 73 28.73 18.75 2.01
N SER A 74 29.37 19.15 3.11
CA SER A 74 29.12 18.57 4.44
C SER A 74 27.68 18.80 4.89
N GLN A 75 27.11 19.99 4.64
CA GLN A 75 25.71 20.27 4.93
C GLN A 75 24.79 19.39 4.09
N SER A 76 25.04 19.30 2.78
CA SER A 76 24.26 18.48 1.85
C SER A 76 24.27 17.00 2.26
N ILE A 77 25.42 16.46 2.68
CA ILE A 77 25.52 15.09 3.20
C ILE A 77 24.67 14.90 4.45
N SER A 78 24.66 15.86 5.37
CA SER A 78 23.82 15.80 6.58
C SER A 78 22.33 15.80 6.24
N GLU A 79 21.91 16.61 5.27
CA GLU A 79 20.52 16.66 4.79
C GLU A 79 20.11 15.34 4.13
N VAL A 80 20.98 14.79 3.28
CA VAL A 80 20.75 13.48 2.66
C VAL A 80 20.65 12.37 3.71
N ALA A 81 21.52 12.36 4.71
CA ALA A 81 21.46 11.39 5.80
C ALA A 81 20.13 11.46 6.57
N GLY A 82 19.66 12.69 6.88
CA GLY A 82 18.35 12.89 7.50
C GLY A 82 17.18 12.40 6.64
N SER A 83 17.24 12.65 5.34
CA SER A 83 16.23 12.18 4.37
C SER A 83 16.19 10.64 4.28
N VAL A 84 17.35 9.99 4.28
CA VAL A 84 17.46 8.52 4.31
C VAL A 84 16.87 7.95 5.58
N GLN A 85 17.18 8.54 6.74
CA GLN A 85 16.63 8.11 8.03
C GLN A 85 15.10 8.24 8.07
N SER A 86 14.55 9.38 7.65
CA SER A 86 13.11 9.58 7.57
C SER A 86 12.43 8.61 6.60
N THR A 87 13.09 8.30 5.47
CA THR A 87 12.59 7.31 4.51
C THR A 87 12.56 5.91 5.10
N ALA A 88 13.58 5.52 5.87
CA ALA A 88 13.63 4.24 6.57
C ALA A 88 12.49 4.10 7.60
N GLU A 89 12.26 5.13 8.42
CA GLU A 89 11.17 5.16 9.39
C GLU A 89 9.79 5.04 8.72
N ARG A 90 9.60 5.72 7.59
CA ARG A 90 8.37 5.63 6.80
C ARG A 90 8.17 4.23 6.19
N ALA A 91 9.24 3.60 5.73
CA ALA A 91 9.19 2.24 5.21
C ALA A 91 8.85 1.22 6.31
N GLU A 92 9.41 1.38 7.51
CA GLU A 92 9.08 0.56 8.67
C GLU A 92 7.61 0.72 9.07
N GLY A 93 7.10 1.95 9.15
CA GLY A 93 5.69 2.22 9.41
C GLY A 93 4.75 1.64 8.34
N ALA A 94 5.14 1.67 7.06
CA ALA A 94 4.38 1.04 5.98
C ALA A 94 4.34 -0.49 6.12
N SER A 95 5.45 -1.11 6.55
CA SER A 95 5.52 -2.55 6.83
C SER A 95 4.58 -2.94 7.98
N GLU A 96 4.59 -2.18 9.08
CA GLU A 96 3.69 -2.41 10.21
C GLU A 96 2.22 -2.28 9.81
N PHE A 97 1.89 -1.27 8.99
CA PHE A 97 0.54 -1.07 8.47
C PHE A 97 0.09 -2.22 7.57
N ALA A 98 0.99 -2.76 6.74
CA ALA A 98 0.70 -3.91 5.88
C ALA A 98 0.40 -5.18 6.71
N GLU A 99 1.14 -5.43 7.79
CA GLU A 99 0.86 -6.57 8.68
C GLU A 99 -0.48 -6.41 9.42
N LYS A 100 -0.79 -5.21 9.92
CA LYS A 100 -2.12 -4.93 10.51
C LYS A 100 -3.24 -5.17 9.50
N SER A 101 -3.06 -4.69 8.27
CA SER A 101 -4.03 -4.87 7.18
C SER A 101 -4.23 -6.34 6.83
N ARG A 102 -3.15 -7.13 6.81
CA ARG A 102 -3.22 -8.58 6.64
C ARG A 102 -4.06 -9.25 7.73
N GLY A 103 -3.91 -8.82 8.99
CA GLY A 103 -4.75 -9.28 10.10
C GLY A 103 -6.24 -9.01 9.88
N VAL A 104 -6.59 -7.80 9.41
CA VAL A 104 -7.97 -7.44 9.08
C VAL A 104 -8.52 -8.32 7.95
N VAL A 105 -7.76 -8.54 6.88
CA VAL A 105 -8.17 -9.40 5.76
C VAL A 105 -8.45 -10.84 6.23
N VAL A 106 -7.60 -11.39 7.10
CA VAL A 106 -7.82 -12.73 7.68
C VAL A 106 -9.12 -12.78 8.49
N SER A 107 -9.40 -11.77 9.32
CA SER A 107 -10.63 -11.66 10.10
C SER A 107 -11.87 -11.54 9.20
N THR A 108 -11.80 -10.74 8.14
CA THR A 108 -12.87 -10.60 7.15
C THR A 108 -13.14 -11.94 6.45
N ARG A 109 -12.10 -12.66 6.03
CA ARG A 109 -12.23 -13.99 5.43
C ARG A 109 -12.94 -14.97 6.37
N GLN A 110 -12.57 -14.97 7.65
CA GLN A 110 -13.22 -15.83 8.65
C GLN A 110 -14.70 -15.47 8.83
N SER A 111 -15.02 -14.17 8.82
CA SER A 111 -16.40 -13.69 8.91
C SER A 111 -17.24 -14.10 7.70
N ILE A 112 -16.67 -14.10 6.50
CA ILE A 112 -17.32 -14.57 5.27
C ILE A 112 -17.59 -16.08 5.34
N GLU A 113 -16.63 -16.90 5.78
CA GLU A 113 -16.85 -18.34 5.95
C GLU A 113 -17.94 -18.64 6.99
N ASN A 114 -17.94 -17.91 8.10
CA ASN A 114 -19.00 -18.02 9.11
C ASN A 114 -20.37 -17.61 8.55
N LEU A 115 -20.43 -16.56 7.74
CA LEU A 115 -21.65 -16.13 7.07
C LEU A 115 -22.17 -17.19 6.09
N LYS A 116 -21.28 -17.77 5.30
CA LYS A 116 -21.60 -18.87 4.36
C LYS A 116 -22.19 -20.07 5.10
N ALA A 117 -21.58 -20.48 6.21
CA ALA A 117 -22.11 -21.56 7.05
C ALA A 117 -23.51 -21.24 7.60
N ARG A 118 -23.73 -20.00 8.08
CA ARG A 118 -25.05 -19.56 8.55
C ARG A 118 -26.11 -19.56 7.46
N VAL A 119 -25.77 -19.09 6.25
CA VAL A 119 -26.69 -19.13 5.10
C VAL A 119 -27.03 -20.57 4.70
N HIS A 120 -26.07 -21.49 4.76
CA HIS A 120 -26.34 -22.90 4.55
C HIS A 120 -27.31 -23.47 5.59
N GLY A 121 -27.13 -23.11 6.86
CA GLY A 121 -28.07 -23.46 7.94
C GLY A 121 -29.49 -22.93 7.69
N ILE A 122 -29.62 -21.65 7.33
CA ILE A 122 -30.92 -21.03 6.98
C ILE A 122 -31.59 -21.80 5.83
N ARG A 123 -30.84 -22.14 4.78
CA ARG A 123 -31.38 -22.91 3.65
C ARG A 123 -31.92 -24.27 4.10
N SER A 124 -31.21 -24.96 5.00
CA SER A 124 -31.67 -26.23 5.56
C SER A 124 -32.99 -26.08 6.32
N SER A 125 -33.08 -25.11 7.23
CA SER A 125 -34.29 -24.86 8.02
C SER A 125 -35.50 -24.45 7.16
N VAL A 126 -35.28 -23.66 6.10
CA VAL A 126 -36.37 -23.30 5.18
C VAL A 126 -36.86 -24.49 4.37
N ASN A 127 -35.95 -25.38 3.96
CA ASN A 127 -36.33 -26.59 3.23
C ASN A 127 -37.13 -27.57 4.12
N GLU A 128 -36.76 -27.67 5.39
CA GLU A 128 -37.52 -28.40 6.40
C GLU A 128 -38.93 -27.78 6.60
N LEU A 129 -39.02 -26.46 6.71
CA LEU A 129 -40.30 -25.75 6.79
C LEU A 129 -41.19 -26.02 5.57
N ALA A 130 -40.63 -25.98 4.36
CA ALA A 130 -41.38 -26.28 3.12
C ALA A 130 -41.92 -27.72 3.12
N THR A 131 -41.14 -28.67 3.65
CA THR A 131 -41.55 -30.08 3.80
C THR A 131 -42.71 -30.22 4.78
N GLN A 132 -42.60 -29.60 5.96
CA GLN A 132 -43.67 -29.60 6.98
C GLN A 132 -44.95 -28.93 6.45
N THR A 133 -44.79 -27.83 5.69
CA THR A 133 -45.91 -27.11 5.09
C THR A 133 -46.64 -27.95 4.03
N THR A 134 -45.90 -28.76 3.27
CA THR A 134 -46.48 -29.74 2.35
C THR A 134 -47.28 -30.81 3.08
N GLN A 135 -46.83 -31.26 4.26
CA GLN A 135 -47.60 -32.19 5.10
C GLN A 135 -48.91 -31.56 5.59
N ILE A 136 -48.89 -30.30 6.00
CA ILE A 136 -50.09 -29.54 6.39
C ILE A 136 -51.08 -29.44 5.21
N ARG A 137 -50.58 -29.14 4.00
CA ARG A 137 -51.42 -29.09 2.78
C ARG A 137 -52.15 -30.42 2.55
N ASN A 138 -51.44 -31.54 2.67
CA ASN A 138 -52.01 -32.86 2.47
C ASN A 138 -53.06 -33.18 3.54
N ALA A 139 -52.80 -32.84 4.81
CA ALA A 139 -53.77 -33.01 5.88
C ALA A 139 -55.03 -32.15 5.66
N ALA A 140 -54.87 -30.89 5.24
CA ALA A 140 -55.98 -30.00 4.92
C ALA A 140 -56.83 -30.53 3.76
N ALA A 141 -56.20 -31.10 2.73
CA ALA A 141 -56.92 -31.75 1.62
C ALA A 141 -57.76 -32.95 2.11
N THR A 142 -57.19 -33.80 2.98
CA THR A 142 -57.96 -34.90 3.59
C THR A 142 -59.13 -34.41 4.44
N ILE A 143 -58.97 -33.29 5.15
CA ILE A 143 -60.08 -32.68 5.93
C ILE A 143 -61.16 -32.14 4.99
N ASP A 144 -60.80 -31.53 3.86
CA ASP A 144 -61.76 -31.05 2.86
C ASP A 144 -62.57 -32.22 2.26
N ASP A 145 -61.89 -33.33 1.92
CA ASP A 145 -62.54 -34.55 1.44
C ASP A 145 -63.52 -35.12 2.48
N ILE A 146 -63.12 -35.18 3.76
CA ILE A 146 -63.98 -35.63 4.86
C ILE A 146 -65.19 -34.69 5.02
N ALA A 147 -64.97 -33.38 4.94
CA ALA A 147 -66.04 -32.40 5.08
C ALA A 147 -67.01 -32.44 3.89
N GLU A 148 -66.54 -32.69 2.67
CA GLU A 148 -67.40 -32.92 1.51
C GLU A 148 -68.24 -34.20 1.65
N GLN A 149 -67.62 -35.30 2.08
CA GLN A 149 -68.35 -36.54 2.39
C GLN A 149 -69.39 -36.33 3.49
N THR A 150 -69.03 -35.59 4.54
CA THR A 150 -69.95 -35.25 5.65
C THR A 150 -71.12 -34.40 5.16
N ASN A 151 -70.87 -33.44 4.27
CA ASN A 151 -71.91 -32.62 3.65
C ASN A 151 -72.87 -33.45 2.78
N LEU A 152 -72.35 -34.44 2.03
CA LEU A 152 -73.17 -35.37 1.24
C LEU A 152 -73.99 -36.31 2.14
N LEU A 153 -73.40 -36.83 3.21
CA LEU A 153 -74.09 -37.66 4.20
C LEU A 153 -75.22 -36.87 4.89
N ALA A 154 -74.95 -35.63 5.28
CA ALA A 154 -75.93 -34.75 5.89
C ALA A 154 -77.08 -34.40 4.92
N LEU A 155 -76.77 -34.17 3.64
CA LEU A 155 -77.80 -33.96 2.61
C LEU A 155 -78.71 -35.18 2.45
N ASN A 156 -78.13 -36.39 2.39
CA ASN A 156 -78.91 -37.62 2.33
C ASN A 156 -79.79 -37.81 3.58
N ALA A 157 -79.26 -37.49 4.77
CA ALA A 157 -80.02 -37.53 6.01
C ALA A 157 -81.17 -36.51 6.03
N ALA A 158 -80.96 -35.30 5.51
CA ALA A 158 -82.00 -34.27 5.39
C ALA A 158 -83.12 -34.69 4.43
N ILE A 159 -82.77 -35.33 3.30
CA ILE A 159 -83.74 -35.90 2.34
C ILE A 159 -84.59 -36.98 3.02
N GLU A 160 -83.96 -37.91 3.75
CA GLU A 160 -84.69 -38.99 4.41
C GLU A 160 -85.54 -38.50 5.59
N ALA A 161 -85.06 -37.48 6.32
CA ALA A 161 -85.84 -36.81 7.36
C ALA A 161 -87.08 -36.10 6.80
N ALA A 162 -86.97 -35.44 5.64
CA ALA A 162 -88.12 -34.86 4.94
C ALA A 162 -89.12 -35.94 4.48
N ARG A 163 -88.61 -37.12 4.08
CA ARG A 163 -89.42 -38.27 3.65
C ARG A 163 -90.22 -38.89 4.79
N ALA A 164 -89.71 -38.84 6.03
CA ALA A 164 -90.37 -39.33 7.24
C ALA A 164 -91.48 -38.39 7.80
N GLY A 165 -91.67 -37.20 7.20
CA GLY A 165 -92.73 -36.27 7.58
C GLY A 165 -92.59 -35.75 9.03
N GLU A 166 -93.68 -35.75 9.80
CA GLU A 166 -93.70 -35.25 11.19
C GLU A 166 -92.74 -36.00 12.13
N HIS A 167 -92.50 -37.29 11.88
CA HIS A 167 -91.55 -38.09 12.69
C HIS A 167 -90.07 -37.74 12.44
N GLY A 168 -89.76 -37.08 11.31
CA GLY A 168 -88.40 -36.72 10.91
C GLY A 168 -87.94 -35.31 11.31
N ARG A 169 -88.81 -34.47 11.89
CA ARG A 169 -88.51 -33.04 12.15
C ARG A 169 -87.24 -32.83 13.00
N GLY A 170 -87.05 -33.62 14.06
CA GLY A 170 -85.85 -33.54 14.90
C GLY A 170 -84.58 -33.93 14.15
N PHE A 171 -84.65 -34.97 13.30
CA PHE A 171 -83.53 -35.40 12.47
C PHE A 171 -83.18 -34.40 11.36
N SER A 172 -84.18 -33.71 10.79
CA SER A 172 -83.95 -32.67 9.78
C SER A 172 -83.13 -31.51 10.31
N VAL A 173 -83.41 -31.06 11.55
CA VAL A 173 -82.65 -29.97 12.19
C VAL A 173 -81.20 -30.38 12.44
N VAL A 174 -80.96 -31.60 12.91
CA VAL A 174 -79.60 -32.12 13.11
C VAL A 174 -78.86 -32.26 11.78
N ALA A 175 -79.53 -32.75 10.73
CA ALA A 175 -78.94 -32.88 9.40
C ALA A 175 -78.53 -31.51 8.80
N ASP A 176 -79.36 -30.48 8.96
CA ASP A 176 -79.01 -29.13 8.50
C ASP A 176 -77.85 -28.52 9.30
N GLU A 177 -77.76 -28.77 10.62
CA GLU A 177 -76.65 -28.31 11.46
C GLU A 177 -75.33 -29.00 11.08
N VAL A 178 -75.35 -30.32 10.86
CA VAL A 178 -74.17 -31.07 10.39
C VAL A 178 -73.72 -30.59 9.01
N ARG A 179 -74.68 -30.29 8.12
CA ARG A 179 -74.39 -29.73 6.79
C ARG A 179 -73.74 -28.35 6.88
N ASN A 180 -74.22 -27.49 7.76
CA ASN A 180 -73.63 -26.17 8.00
C ASN A 180 -72.21 -26.30 8.57
N LEU A 181 -72.01 -27.18 9.54
CA LEU A 181 -70.69 -27.46 10.11
C LEU A 181 -69.70 -27.97 9.06
N ALA A 182 -70.14 -28.91 8.20
CA ALA A 182 -69.34 -29.41 7.09
C ALA A 182 -68.95 -28.30 6.11
N LYS A 183 -69.87 -27.39 5.78
CA LYS A 183 -69.59 -26.24 4.91
C LYS A 183 -68.56 -25.29 5.53
N ARG A 184 -68.68 -24.98 6.82
CA ARG A 184 -67.72 -24.14 7.57
C ARG A 184 -66.34 -24.80 7.65
N THR A 185 -66.28 -26.12 7.83
CA THR A 185 -65.02 -26.88 7.82
C THR A 185 -64.31 -26.74 6.47
N ARG A 186 -65.05 -26.88 5.35
CA ARG A 186 -64.51 -26.70 3.99
C ARG A 186 -63.98 -25.29 3.73
N GLU A 187 -64.69 -24.28 4.23
CA GLU A 187 -64.26 -22.89 4.11
C GLU A 187 -62.94 -22.66 4.88
N SER A 188 -62.81 -23.26 6.07
CA SER A 188 -61.59 -23.20 6.88
C SER A 188 -60.41 -23.97 6.24
N THR A 189 -60.64 -25.14 5.63
CA THR A 189 -59.58 -25.88 4.91
C THR A 189 -59.10 -25.13 3.68
N ARG A 190 -60.00 -24.41 2.99
CA ARG A 190 -59.64 -23.54 1.87
C ARG A 190 -58.74 -22.38 2.34
N GLU A 191 -59.07 -21.71 3.45
CA GLU A 191 -58.22 -20.66 4.03
C GLU A 191 -56.83 -21.19 4.41
N ILE A 192 -56.76 -22.40 4.99
CA ILE A 192 -55.48 -23.07 5.29
C ILE A 192 -54.66 -23.28 4.00
N HIS A 193 -55.31 -23.67 2.91
CA HIS A 193 -54.63 -23.87 1.62
C HIS A 193 -53.97 -22.58 1.11
N GLU A 194 -54.70 -21.47 1.16
CA GLU A 194 -54.20 -20.15 0.75
C GLU A 194 -53.01 -19.71 1.62
N ILE A 195 -53.08 -19.90 2.94
CA ILE A 195 -51.97 -19.59 3.87
C ILE A 195 -50.74 -20.44 3.56
N VAL A 196 -50.93 -21.74 3.31
CA VAL A 196 -49.84 -22.67 2.99
C VAL A 196 -49.15 -22.29 1.68
N GLU A 197 -49.90 -21.96 0.62
CA GLU A 197 -49.32 -21.51 -0.65
C GLU A 197 -48.48 -20.25 -0.47
N HIS A 198 -48.99 -19.28 0.28
CA HIS A 198 -48.25 -18.06 0.62
C HIS A 198 -46.96 -18.35 1.40
N LEU A 199 -47.00 -19.31 2.33
CA LEU A 199 -45.84 -19.66 3.15
C LEU A 199 -44.74 -20.31 2.30
N VAL A 200 -45.09 -21.24 1.40
CA VAL A 200 -44.15 -21.90 0.49
C VAL A 200 -43.51 -20.89 -0.46
N ALA A 201 -44.31 -19.99 -1.06
CA ALA A 201 -43.79 -18.96 -1.95
C ALA A 201 -42.81 -18.01 -1.25
N LYS A 202 -43.12 -17.59 -0.01
CA LYS A 202 -42.21 -16.75 0.79
C LYS A 202 -40.93 -17.48 1.21
N ALA A 203 -41.03 -18.76 1.53
CA ALA A 203 -39.89 -19.60 1.87
C ALA A 203 -38.89 -19.68 0.69
N ASP A 204 -39.38 -19.99 -0.51
CA ASP A 204 -38.56 -20.06 -1.72
C ASP A 204 -37.88 -18.73 -2.06
N HIS A 205 -38.63 -17.63 -1.98
CA HIS A 205 -38.09 -16.29 -2.22
C HIS A 205 -36.96 -15.94 -1.22
N SER A 206 -37.11 -16.34 0.05
CA SER A 206 -36.10 -16.10 1.09
C SER A 206 -34.79 -16.86 0.82
N VAL A 207 -34.87 -18.09 0.31
CA VAL A 207 -33.70 -18.90 -0.07
C VAL A 207 -33.01 -18.33 -1.31
N GLN A 208 -33.77 -17.87 -2.31
CA GLN A 208 -33.20 -17.21 -3.49
C GLN A 208 -32.48 -15.90 -3.14
N GLY A 209 -33.04 -15.10 -2.23
CA GLY A 209 -32.40 -13.88 -1.72
C GLY A 209 -31.11 -14.17 -0.96
N ALA A 210 -31.13 -15.15 -0.05
CA ALA A 210 -29.96 -15.53 0.74
C ALA A 210 -28.82 -16.09 -0.13
N SER A 211 -29.14 -16.87 -1.17
CA SER A 211 -28.15 -17.45 -2.10
C SER A 211 -27.52 -16.40 -3.04
N HIS A 212 -28.28 -15.38 -3.47
CA HIS A 212 -27.73 -14.27 -4.24
C HIS A 212 -26.72 -13.42 -3.44
N GLY A 213 -26.95 -13.22 -2.15
CA GLY A 213 -26.03 -12.47 -1.28
C GLY A 213 -24.65 -13.13 -1.13
N VAL A 214 -24.62 -14.47 -1.02
CA VAL A 214 -23.36 -15.22 -0.91
C VAL A 214 -22.57 -15.20 -2.21
N ARG A 215 -23.23 -15.27 -3.38
CA ARG A 215 -22.56 -15.31 -4.69
C ARG A 215 -21.97 -13.97 -5.15
N LYS A 216 -22.46 -12.84 -4.61
CA LYS A 216 -21.89 -11.50 -4.88
C LYS A 216 -20.75 -11.10 -3.94
N SER A 217 -20.56 -11.83 -2.84
CA SER A 217 -19.60 -11.48 -1.78
C SER A 217 -18.29 -12.27 -1.83
N GLY A 218 -18.11 -13.14 -2.82
CA GLY A 218 -16.86 -13.86 -3.11
C GLY A 218 -16.39 -13.53 -4.51
#